data_AF-A0A519QUR2-F1
#
_entry.id   AF-A0A519QUR2-F1
#
_cell.length_a   1.000
_cell.length_b   1.000
_cell.length_c   1.000
_cell.angle_alpha   90.00
_cell.angle_beta   90.00
_cell.angle_gamma   90.00
#
_symmetry.space_group_name_H-M   'P 1'
#
loop_
_entity.id
_entity.type
_entity.pdbx_description
1 polymer ?
#
loop_
_entity_poly.entity_id
_entity_poly.type
_entity_poly.pdbx_seq_one_letter_code
_entity_poly.pdbx_strand_id
1 'polypeptide(L)'
;MATPPVFPHKGEALAMLDEEFAKVDLPTPEALPIEKQKRPGSQKLAWWHGDPDAADAVETLTSLAWLRTWLRITGGRALPAGGLRLRKDRVWLDRAIVSRLERDGILAFEPTGHFEPSFVLTDQGREWLAATGDV
;
A
#
# COMPACT_ATOMS: atom_id res chain seq x y z
N MET A 1 15.78 -9.28 -14.60
CA MET A 1 14.89 -8.18 -15.04
C MET A 1 13.60 -8.31 -14.24
N ALA A 2 13.17 -7.28 -13.51
CA ALA A 2 11.93 -7.36 -12.73
C ALA A 2 10.72 -7.24 -13.67
N THR A 3 9.83 -8.24 -13.64
CA THR A 3 8.57 -8.29 -14.40
C THR A 3 7.76 -7.01 -14.17
N PRO A 4 7.32 -6.29 -15.22
CA PRO A 4 6.55 -5.06 -15.06
C PRO A 4 5.27 -5.33 -14.25
N PRO A 5 4.75 -4.33 -13.51
CA PRO A 5 3.51 -4.48 -12.75
C PRO A 5 2.40 -5.03 -13.66
N VAL A 6 1.74 -6.10 -13.22
CA VAL A 6 0.84 -6.95 -14.03
C VAL A 6 -0.56 -6.33 -14.10
N PHE A 7 -0.65 -5.01 -14.25
CA PHE A 7 -1.91 -4.29 -14.10
C PHE A 7 -2.44 -3.68 -15.40
N PRO A 8 -3.46 -4.27 -16.02
CA PRO A 8 -4.16 -3.68 -17.15
C PRO A 8 -5.29 -2.72 -16.71
N HIS A 9 -6.07 -2.97 -15.64
CA HIS A 9 -7.29 -2.19 -15.32
C HIS A 9 -7.71 -2.11 -13.83
N LYS A 10 -8.50 -1.08 -13.46
CA LYS A 10 -9.06 -0.82 -12.10
C LYS A 10 -9.83 -2.01 -11.50
N GLY A 11 -10.64 -2.69 -12.31
CA GLY A 11 -11.50 -3.78 -11.84
C GLY A 11 -10.72 -4.97 -11.28
N GLU A 12 -9.56 -5.26 -11.86
CA GLU A 12 -8.69 -6.35 -11.39
C GLU A 12 -8.02 -6.01 -10.05
N ALA A 13 -7.79 -4.73 -9.75
CA ALA A 13 -7.16 -4.29 -8.50
C ALA A 13 -8.15 -4.41 -7.35
N LEU A 14 -9.42 -4.10 -7.63
CA LEU A 14 -10.52 -4.32 -6.70
C LEU A 14 -10.70 -5.82 -6.46
N ALA A 15 -10.78 -6.64 -7.51
CA ALA A 15 -10.90 -8.10 -7.33
C ALA A 15 -9.79 -8.71 -6.46
N MET A 16 -8.54 -8.27 -6.62
CA MET A 16 -7.44 -8.71 -5.74
C MET A 16 -7.60 -8.23 -4.29
N LEU A 17 -8.13 -7.02 -4.08
CA LEU A 17 -8.43 -6.50 -2.76
C LEU A 17 -9.54 -7.31 -2.09
N ASP A 18 -10.62 -7.60 -2.82
CA ASP A 18 -11.74 -8.43 -2.36
C ASP A 18 -11.24 -9.81 -1.90
N GLU A 19 -10.35 -10.45 -2.67
CA GLU A 19 -9.74 -11.73 -2.31
C GLU A 19 -8.97 -11.66 -1.00
N GLU A 20 -8.12 -10.63 -0.81
CA GLU A 20 -7.33 -10.50 0.41
C GLU A 20 -8.18 -10.14 1.63
N PHE A 21 -9.24 -9.36 1.46
CA PHE A 21 -10.20 -9.04 2.53
C PHE A 21 -11.05 -10.25 2.92
N ALA A 22 -11.47 -11.07 1.95
CA ALA A 22 -12.20 -12.31 2.20
C ALA A 22 -11.38 -13.32 3.01
N LYS A 23 -10.05 -13.38 2.83
CA LYS A 23 -9.17 -14.27 3.61
C LYS A 23 -9.14 -13.96 5.10
N VAL A 24 -9.44 -12.71 5.48
CA VAL A 24 -9.40 -12.23 6.87
C VAL A 24 -10.79 -11.92 7.42
N ASP A 25 -11.85 -12.37 6.75
CA ASP A 25 -13.26 -12.16 7.11
C ASP A 25 -13.61 -10.67 7.33
N LEU A 26 -12.99 -9.79 6.53
CA LEU A 26 -13.24 -8.36 6.57
C LEU A 26 -14.13 -7.94 5.38
N PRO A 27 -15.01 -6.94 5.58
CA PRO A 27 -15.79 -6.39 4.49
C PRO A 27 -14.88 -5.68 3.50
N THR A 28 -15.06 -5.99 2.21
CA THR A 28 -14.36 -5.31 1.13
C THR A 28 -14.63 -3.80 1.17
N PRO A 29 -13.60 -2.94 1.11
CA PRO A 29 -13.79 -1.50 0.98
C PRO A 29 -14.35 -1.15 -0.41
N GLU A 30 -15.25 -0.16 -0.49
CA GLU A 30 -15.95 0.18 -1.74
C GLU A 30 -15.01 0.55 -2.91
N ALA A 31 -13.83 1.09 -2.64
CA ALA A 31 -12.82 1.35 -3.68
C ALA A 31 -11.40 1.59 -3.15
N LEU A 32 -10.40 1.14 -3.92
CA LEU A 32 -9.06 1.74 -3.90
C LEU A 32 -9.17 3.22 -4.31
N PRO A 33 -8.58 4.17 -3.56
CA PRO A 33 -8.51 5.55 -4.01
C PRO A 33 -7.72 5.65 -5.32
N ILE A 34 -8.37 6.13 -6.38
CA ILE A 34 -7.77 6.29 -7.70
C ILE A 34 -7.81 7.75 -8.11
N GLU A 35 -6.64 8.29 -8.37
CA GLU A 35 -6.42 9.70 -8.64
C GLU A 35 -5.75 9.91 -9.99
N LYS A 36 -6.06 11.00 -10.69
CA LYS A 36 -5.39 11.32 -11.97
C LYS A 36 -3.94 11.76 -11.79
N GLN A 37 -3.61 12.34 -10.63
CA GLN A 37 -2.31 12.96 -10.36
C GLN A 37 -1.78 12.59 -8.98
N LYS A 38 -0.52 12.97 -8.73
CA LYS A 38 0.07 12.85 -7.38
C LYS A 38 -0.69 13.77 -6.42
N ARG A 39 -0.95 13.33 -5.19
CA ARG A 39 -1.53 14.22 -4.17
C ARG A 39 -0.48 15.25 -3.72
N PRO A 40 -0.84 16.54 -3.62
CA PRO A 40 0.09 17.56 -3.13
C PRO A 40 0.63 17.20 -1.74
N GLY A 41 1.95 17.22 -1.59
CA GLY A 41 2.62 16.92 -0.31
C GLY A 41 2.92 15.44 -0.07
N SER A 42 2.40 14.52 -0.88
CA SER A 42 2.58 13.07 -0.67
C SER A 42 4.03 12.58 -0.73
N GLN A 43 4.93 13.40 -1.26
CA GLN A 43 6.37 13.13 -1.27
C GLN A 43 7.06 13.42 0.07
N LYS A 44 6.34 13.93 1.08
CA LYS A 44 6.86 14.24 2.41
C LYS A 44 6.27 13.27 3.42
N LEU A 45 7.12 12.64 4.25
CA LEU A 45 6.67 11.72 5.29
C LEU A 45 5.62 12.36 6.22
N ALA A 46 5.84 13.60 6.67
CA ALA A 46 4.90 14.33 7.52
C ALA A 46 3.49 14.47 6.94
N TRP A 47 3.34 14.47 5.60
CA TRP A 47 2.03 14.50 4.98
C TRP A 47 1.25 13.21 5.24
N TRP A 48 1.93 12.06 5.26
CA TRP A 48 1.34 10.75 5.56
C TRP A 48 0.87 10.66 7.01
N HIS A 49 1.57 11.31 7.93
CA HIS A 49 1.23 11.35 9.36
C HIS A 49 0.30 12.50 9.76
N GLY A 50 -0.35 13.19 8.82
CA GLY A 50 -1.13 14.39 9.14
C GLY A 50 -2.39 14.16 10.00
N ASP A 51 -2.68 12.92 10.41
CA ASP A 51 -3.73 12.53 11.35
C ASP A 51 -3.31 11.21 12.03
N PRO A 52 -2.68 11.28 13.22
CA PRO A 52 -2.27 10.12 13.99
C PRO A 52 -3.44 9.24 14.45
N ASP A 53 -4.57 9.86 14.84
CA ASP A 53 -5.70 9.17 15.45
C ASP A 53 -6.39 8.26 14.43
N ALA A 54 -6.49 8.74 13.17
CA ALA A 54 -6.99 7.94 12.06
C ALA A 54 -6.13 6.68 11.81
N ALA A 55 -4.81 6.75 11.99
CA ALA A 55 -3.92 5.60 11.81
C ALA A 55 -4.08 4.57 12.94
N ASP A 56 -4.30 5.03 14.17
CA ASP A 56 -4.46 4.14 15.33
C ASP A 56 -5.83 3.43 15.29
N ALA A 57 -6.86 4.08 14.75
CA ALA A 57 -8.20 3.51 14.57
C ALA A 57 -8.27 2.35 13.55
N VAL A 58 -7.22 2.14 12.74
CA VAL A 58 -7.31 1.37 11.49
C VAL A 58 -7.29 -0.16 11.58
N GLU A 59 -7.24 -0.86 12.71
CA GLU A 59 -7.10 -2.33 12.75
C GLU A 59 -5.91 -2.96 11.96
N THR A 60 -5.27 -3.93 12.61
CA THR A 60 -4.07 -4.59 12.07
C THR A 60 -4.39 -5.48 10.86
N LEU A 61 -5.49 -6.22 10.89
CA LEU A 61 -5.90 -7.13 9.80
C LEU A 61 -6.26 -6.37 8.53
N THR A 62 -6.91 -5.22 8.65
CA THR A 62 -7.19 -4.32 7.53
C THR A 62 -5.89 -3.88 6.87
N SER A 63 -4.93 -3.40 7.67
CA SER A 63 -3.62 -2.94 7.18
C SER A 63 -2.87 -4.03 6.42
N LEU A 64 -2.96 -5.28 6.90
CA LEU A 64 -2.40 -6.46 6.24
C LEU A 64 -3.02 -6.73 4.87
N ALA A 65 -4.34 -6.79 4.79
CA ALA A 65 -5.04 -7.10 3.55
C ALA A 65 -4.71 -6.05 2.46
N TRP A 66 -4.65 -4.78 2.83
CA TRP A 66 -4.20 -3.70 1.94
C TRP A 66 -2.74 -3.85 1.50
N LEU A 67 -1.83 -4.18 2.41
CA LEU A 67 -0.41 -4.38 2.11
C LEU A 67 -0.19 -5.59 1.19
N ARG A 68 -0.85 -6.72 1.43
CA ARG A 68 -0.76 -7.91 0.57
C ARG A 68 -1.29 -7.64 -0.83
N THR A 69 -2.45 -7.00 -0.91
CA THR A 69 -3.03 -6.58 -2.19
C THR A 69 -2.02 -5.74 -2.96
N TRP A 70 -1.40 -4.76 -2.30
CA TRP A 70 -0.37 -3.93 -2.91
C TRP A 70 0.82 -4.73 -3.45
N LEU A 71 1.35 -5.66 -2.66
CA LEU A 71 2.50 -6.47 -3.06
C LEU A 71 2.15 -7.40 -4.22
N ARG A 72 0.95 -7.97 -4.23
CA ARG A 72 0.43 -8.76 -5.37
C ARG A 72 0.34 -7.90 -6.63
N ILE A 73 -0.23 -6.70 -6.53
CA ILE A 73 -0.37 -5.74 -7.63
C ILE A 73 1.00 -5.37 -8.24
N THR A 74 1.98 -5.12 -7.37
CA THR A 74 3.27 -4.56 -7.78
C THR A 74 4.35 -5.62 -8.07
N GLY A 75 4.09 -6.89 -7.74
CA GLY A 75 5.10 -7.94 -7.76
C GLY A 75 6.18 -7.72 -6.70
N GLY A 76 5.78 -7.25 -5.52
CA GLY A 76 6.67 -7.03 -4.37
C GLY A 76 7.53 -5.77 -4.44
N ARG A 77 7.16 -4.78 -5.27
CA ARG A 77 7.94 -3.54 -5.42
C ARG A 77 7.56 -2.51 -4.35
N ALA A 78 8.48 -1.57 -4.13
CA ALA A 78 8.27 -0.42 -3.26
C ALA A 78 6.99 0.36 -3.62
N LEU A 79 6.31 0.88 -2.60
CA LEU A 79 5.12 1.72 -2.71
C LEU A 79 5.56 3.15 -3.05
N PRO A 80 5.35 3.68 -4.27
CA PRO A 80 5.67 5.07 -4.55
C PRO A 80 4.79 5.97 -3.69
N ALA A 81 5.39 6.93 -2.98
CA ALA A 81 4.66 7.91 -2.18
C ALA A 81 3.79 8.84 -3.06
N GLY A 82 4.01 8.84 -4.38
CA GLY A 82 3.12 9.45 -5.37
C GLY A 82 1.96 8.58 -5.84
N GLY A 83 1.74 7.39 -5.26
CA GLY A 83 0.79 6.37 -5.74
C GLY A 83 1.34 5.57 -6.93
N LEU A 84 0.88 4.32 -7.10
CA LEU A 84 1.26 3.47 -8.22
C LEU A 84 0.66 4.00 -9.50
N ARG A 85 1.51 4.30 -10.49
CA ARG A 85 1.06 4.79 -11.79
C ARG A 85 0.41 3.66 -12.59
N LEU A 86 -0.88 3.83 -12.88
CA LEU A 86 -1.60 3.18 -13.98
C LEU A 86 -1.54 4.09 -15.22
N ARG A 87 -1.81 3.56 -16.43
CA ARG A 87 -1.69 4.30 -17.71
C ARG A 87 -2.01 5.81 -17.62
N LYS A 88 -3.22 6.15 -17.13
CA LYS A 88 -3.70 7.54 -16.96
C LYS A 88 -4.01 7.92 -15.52
N ASP A 89 -3.98 6.96 -14.59
CA ASP A 89 -4.45 7.10 -13.23
C ASP A 89 -3.39 6.64 -12.23
N ARG A 90 -3.63 6.83 -10.94
CA ARG A 90 -2.76 6.41 -9.85
C ARG A 90 -3.57 5.73 -8.78
N VAL A 91 -3.15 4.52 -8.41
CA VAL A 91 -3.73 3.77 -7.28
C VAL A 91 -2.98 4.15 -6.02
N TRP A 92 -3.74 4.42 -4.96
CA TRP A 92 -3.21 4.79 -3.66
C TRP A 92 -3.60 3.78 -2.62
N LEU A 93 -2.72 3.61 -1.63
CA LEU A 93 -3.11 3.10 -0.33
C LEU A 93 -3.64 4.26 0.51
N ASP A 94 -4.55 3.94 1.42
CA ASP A 94 -5.05 4.92 2.37
C ASP A 94 -3.91 5.48 3.25
N ARG A 95 -4.00 6.77 3.56
CA ARG A 95 -2.95 7.47 4.29
C ARG A 95 -2.79 6.95 5.72
N ALA A 96 -3.90 6.61 6.38
CA ALA A 96 -3.92 6.06 7.73
C ALA A 96 -3.27 4.67 7.76
N ILE A 97 -3.54 3.84 6.75
CA ILE A 97 -2.91 2.52 6.57
C ILE A 97 -1.40 2.66 6.44
N VAL A 98 -0.92 3.51 5.52
CA VAL A 98 0.52 3.70 5.29
C VAL A 98 1.20 4.28 6.53
N SER A 99 0.57 5.26 7.19
CA SER A 99 1.08 5.86 8.42
C SER A 99 1.22 4.83 9.54
N ARG A 100 0.24 3.93 9.71
CA ARG A 100 0.31 2.86 10.70
C ARG A 100 1.41 1.85 10.37
N LEU A 101 1.43 1.33 9.15
CA LEU A 101 2.43 0.35 8.71
C LEU A 101 3.87 0.88 8.85
N GLU A 102 4.07 2.17 8.61
CA GLU A 102 5.39 2.81 8.81
C GLU A 102 5.75 2.92 10.30
N ARG A 103 4.82 3.38 11.15
CA ARG A 103 5.03 3.47 12.61
C ARG A 103 5.26 2.12 13.28
N ASP A 104 4.56 1.09 12.82
CA ASP A 104 4.69 -0.28 13.30
C ASP A 104 6.01 -0.93 12.83
N GLY A 105 6.81 -0.22 12.02
CA GLY A 105 8.11 -0.67 11.52
C GLY A 105 8.00 -1.68 10.37
N ILE A 106 6.82 -1.88 9.79
CA ILE A 106 6.58 -2.81 8.66
C ILE A 106 7.05 -2.17 7.34
N LEU A 107 6.81 -0.88 7.18
CA LEU A 107 7.29 -0.09 6.05
C LEU A 107 8.32 0.94 6.53
N ALA A 108 9.28 1.27 5.67
CA ALA A 108 10.21 2.38 5.88
C ALA A 108 10.08 3.38 4.75
N PHE A 109 10.02 4.67 5.07
CA PHE A 109 10.02 5.73 4.08
C PHE A 109 11.42 6.01 3.55
N GLU A 110 11.59 5.85 2.24
CA GLU A 110 12.80 6.17 1.50
C GLU A 110 12.60 7.47 0.70
N PRO A 111 13.18 8.60 1.15
CA PRO A 111 13.04 9.89 0.47
C PRO A 111 13.74 9.94 -0.89
N THR A 112 14.75 9.08 -1.11
CA THR A 112 15.53 8.99 -2.35
C THR A 112 15.37 7.64 -3.04
N GLY A 113 14.20 7.02 -2.92
CA GLY A 113 13.90 5.77 -3.63
C GLY A 113 14.24 5.86 -5.13
N HIS A 114 14.48 4.71 -5.77
CA HIS A 114 15.09 4.57 -7.10
C HIS A 114 14.63 5.54 -8.21
N PHE A 115 13.41 6.10 -8.14
CA PHE A 115 12.88 7.09 -9.09
C PHE A 115 11.99 8.18 -8.46
N GLU A 116 11.46 7.96 -7.26
CA GLU A 116 10.70 8.92 -6.47
C GLU A 116 10.66 8.45 -5.00
N PRO A 117 10.28 9.31 -4.03
CA PRO A 117 10.10 8.87 -2.65
C PRO A 117 9.13 7.69 -2.58
N SER A 118 9.44 6.69 -1.76
CA SER A 118 8.68 5.45 -1.67
C SER A 118 8.69 4.85 -0.27
N PHE A 119 7.77 3.93 -0.01
CA PHE A 119 7.81 3.06 1.17
C PHE A 119 8.28 1.66 0.76
N VAL A 120 9.25 1.13 1.49
CA VAL A 120 9.82 -0.21 1.27
C VAL A 120 9.48 -1.12 2.44
N LEU A 121 9.34 -2.41 2.17
CA LEU A 121 9.25 -3.41 3.24
C LEU A 121 10.56 -3.48 4.01
N THR A 122 10.46 -3.36 5.33
CA THR A 122 11.56 -3.65 6.25
C THR A 122 11.70 -5.17 6.42
N ASP A 123 12.76 -5.60 7.10
CA ASP A 123 12.93 -7.02 7.46
C ASP A 123 11.78 -7.50 8.37
N GLN A 124 11.38 -6.67 9.34
CA GLN A 124 10.22 -6.92 10.19
C GLN A 124 8.94 -7.05 9.35
N GLY A 125 8.74 -6.20 8.35
CA GLY A 125 7.60 -6.29 7.44
C GLY A 125 7.58 -7.60 6.65
N ARG A 126 8.75 -8.10 6.21
CA ARG A 126 8.86 -9.39 5.51
C ARG A 126 8.55 -10.56 6.43
N GLU A 127 9.12 -10.56 7.64
CA GLU A 127 8.86 -11.60 8.65
C GLU A 127 7.38 -11.62 9.05
N TRP A 128 6.80 -10.45 9.21
CA TRP A 128 5.40 -10.29 9.58
C TRP A 128 4.43 -10.80 8.51
N LEU A 129 4.74 -10.54 7.23
CA LEU A 129 4.01 -11.13 6.10
C LEU A 129 4.16 -12.66 6.07
N ALA A 130 5.37 -13.18 6.26
CA ALA A 130 5.62 -14.62 6.27
C ALA A 130 4.90 -15.33 7.43
N ALA A 131 4.83 -14.71 8.60
CA ALA A 131 4.18 -15.28 9.79
C ALA A 131 2.65 -15.30 9.70
N THR A 132 2.05 -14.40 8.94
CA THR A 132 0.58 -14.23 8.86
C THR A 132 -0.05 -14.90 7.65
N GLY A 133 0.75 -15.48 6.74
CA GLY A 133 0.28 -16.32 5.63
C GLY A 133 0.48 -15.73 4.23
N ASP A 134 1.01 -16.61 3.36
CA ASP A 134 1.31 -16.50 1.92
C ASP A 134 2.53 -15.65 1.50
N VAL A 135 3.72 -16.28 1.62
CA VAL A 135 4.74 -16.28 0.55
C VAL A 135 5.12 -17.71 0.23
#